data_AF-A0A640SQC4-F1
#
_entry.id   AF-A0A640SQC4-F1
#
_cell.length_a   1.000
_cell.length_b   1.000
_cell.length_c   1.000
_cell.angle_alpha   90.00
_cell.angle_beta   90.00
_cell.angle_gamma   90.00
#
_symmetry.space_group_name_H-M   'P 1'
#
loop_
_entity.id
_entity.type
_entity.pdbx_description
1 polymer ?
#
loop_
_entity_poly.entity_id
_entity_poly.type
_entity_poly.pdbx_seq_one_letter_code
_entity_poly.pdbx_strand_id
1 'polypeptide(L)'
;MLAGPRRHSARLIPALTAAAALLTACGGGADASKADQPATKVTVTPATGKTPAKLGSQISVRADGGKLTSVEVENDKGGKVAGELSGNGAAWKSDGKVMPDTTYTVRTKAKSDGGKESSATSKFTTEKAGKVNKLTNTPSGGQTVGTGMPVSILFDNPIPKDRQAEIEKALKVTTQPKVEGSWGWVKDYSGKDRIDWRPKDYWPSGTKVSVKGALSGLNSGDGGWFARDYNFGFTIGADHKAVIDVPSHTLTMYENGKNVGSINGSAGSPQDPTRGGVHTVRSKNAAETMDSATIGHGSEWMLDSKWVTHLTASGTFLHSAPWNKQLGQVNNSHGCFGMSTSDAKRAYDFLTIGSTVEVKGTTNTNKTDVGNGLEVWQESWQQWQQRSALK
;
A
#
# COMPACT_ATOMS: atom_id res chain seq x y z
N MET A 1 66.92 -16.35 81.13
CA MET A 1 67.38 -14.96 80.96
C MET A 1 66.14 -14.07 81.00
N LEU A 2 65.64 -13.78 82.22
CA LEU A 2 65.81 -12.50 82.95
C LEU A 2 65.07 -11.35 82.23
N ALA A 3 63.82 -11.08 82.61
CA ALA A 3 63.40 -10.12 83.65
C ALA A 3 62.91 -8.82 82.98
N GLY A 4 61.64 -8.43 83.08
CA GLY A 4 61.16 -7.61 84.21
C GLY A 4 60.78 -6.19 83.72
N PRO A 5 60.18 -5.32 84.53
CA PRO A 5 58.77 -4.94 84.35
C PRO A 5 58.48 -3.41 84.25
N ARG A 6 57.18 -3.11 84.11
CA ARG A 6 56.43 -1.86 84.41
C ARG A 6 57.16 -0.79 85.22
N ARG A 7 56.92 0.50 84.88
CA ARG A 7 56.49 1.55 85.84
C ARG A 7 56.02 2.86 85.21
N HIS A 8 55.03 3.44 85.90
CA HIS A 8 54.39 4.75 85.79
C HIS A 8 55.37 5.92 85.66
N SER A 9 54.99 7.03 85.02
CA SER A 9 54.53 8.31 85.61
C SER A 9 55.07 9.43 84.69
N ALA A 10 54.64 10.69 84.62
CA ALA A 10 53.71 11.54 85.34
C ALA A 10 53.27 12.67 84.36
N ARG A 11 52.21 13.36 84.78
CA ARG A 11 51.63 14.61 84.26
C ARG A 11 52.65 15.69 83.91
N LEU A 12 52.28 16.60 82.98
CA LEU A 12 52.29 18.05 83.21
C LEU A 12 51.49 18.79 82.11
N ILE A 13 50.44 19.48 82.55
CA ILE A 13 49.73 20.58 81.88
C ILE A 13 50.41 21.87 82.38
N PRO A 14 50.73 22.83 81.51
CA PRO A 14 50.05 24.14 81.51
C PRO A 14 49.91 24.69 80.08
N ALA A 15 49.17 25.74 79.72
CA ALA A 15 48.26 26.63 80.41
C ALA A 15 47.37 27.25 79.32
N LEU A 16 46.18 27.68 79.73
CA LEU A 16 45.32 28.61 79.02
C LEU A 16 46.10 29.86 78.58
N THR A 17 45.86 30.30 77.34
CA THR A 17 45.71 31.73 77.08
C THR A 17 44.48 31.90 76.20
N ALA A 18 43.44 32.48 76.78
CA ALA A 18 42.26 32.93 76.09
C ALA A 18 42.57 34.25 75.36
N ALA A 19 42.24 34.31 74.08
CA ALA A 19 42.00 35.56 73.37
C ALA A 19 40.70 35.38 72.58
N ALA A 20 39.62 35.89 73.18
CA ALA A 20 38.34 36.05 72.51
C ALA A 20 38.45 37.23 71.53
N ALA A 21 38.23 36.96 70.25
CA ALA A 21 37.82 37.97 69.27
C ALA A 21 36.50 37.49 68.65
N LEU A 22 35.40 38.04 69.15
CA LEU A 22 34.10 38.01 68.48
C LEU A 22 34.10 39.13 67.45
N LEU A 23 33.79 38.82 66.19
CA LEU A 23 33.01 39.66 65.26
C LEU A 23 32.57 38.81 64.05
N THR A 24 31.27 38.55 64.05
CA THR A 24 30.31 38.10 63.02
C THR A 24 30.64 38.27 61.52
N ALA A 25 30.39 37.21 60.73
CA ALA A 25 29.64 37.29 59.47
C ALA A 25 29.14 35.90 59.02
N CYS A 26 27.87 35.83 58.65
CA CYS A 26 27.09 34.65 58.29
C CYS A 26 27.44 34.05 56.91
N GLY A 27 27.25 32.73 56.80
CA GLY A 27 26.53 32.10 55.69
C GLY A 27 27.33 31.75 54.43
N GLY A 28 27.43 30.45 54.12
CA GLY A 28 27.91 30.02 52.82
C GLY A 28 28.07 28.52 52.66
N GLY A 29 26.96 27.84 52.31
CA GLY A 29 26.99 26.63 51.50
C GLY A 29 27.43 25.36 52.21
N ALA A 30 26.48 24.73 52.92
CA ALA A 30 26.48 23.27 52.96
C ALA A 30 26.52 22.78 51.50
N ASP A 31 27.58 22.05 51.14
CA ASP A 31 27.55 21.10 50.03
C ASP A 31 26.41 20.13 50.35
N ALA A 32 25.22 20.49 49.87
CA ALA A 32 24.12 19.56 49.78
C ALA A 32 24.63 18.48 48.82
N SER A 33 25.04 17.36 49.41
CA SER A 33 25.10 16.07 48.76
C SER A 33 24.04 16.05 47.68
N LYS A 34 24.44 15.91 46.41
CA LYS A 34 23.52 15.55 45.33
C LYS A 34 22.78 14.33 45.85
N ALA A 35 21.60 14.56 46.41
CA ALA A 35 20.72 13.49 46.89
C ALA A 35 20.58 12.54 45.70
N ASP A 36 20.59 11.23 45.96
CA ASP A 36 20.43 10.20 44.95
C ASP A 36 19.08 10.41 44.24
N GLN A 37 19.07 11.31 43.24
CA GLN A 37 17.88 11.73 42.55
C GLN A 37 17.32 10.49 41.85
N PRO A 38 16.00 10.23 41.99
CA PRO A 38 15.41 9.03 41.44
C PRO A 38 15.67 8.95 39.93
N ALA A 39 15.84 7.73 39.43
CA ALA A 39 15.91 7.51 37.99
C ALA A 39 14.61 7.97 37.32
N THR A 40 14.70 8.44 36.08
CA THR A 40 13.53 8.83 35.28
C THR A 40 12.54 7.68 35.20
N LYS A 41 11.28 7.96 35.53
CA LYS A 41 10.21 6.98 35.37
C LYS A 41 9.84 6.93 33.90
N VAL A 42 9.97 5.76 33.27
CA VAL A 42 9.62 5.54 31.87
C VAL A 42 8.35 4.71 31.79
N THR A 43 7.35 5.23 31.09
CA THR A 43 6.07 4.54 30.85
C THR A 43 5.95 4.16 29.38
N VAL A 44 5.74 2.87 29.09
CA VAL A 44 5.50 2.35 27.74
C VAL A 44 4.01 2.02 27.59
N THR A 45 3.40 2.50 26.51
CA THR A 45 2.04 2.18 26.12
C THR A 45 2.06 1.61 24.70
N PRO A 46 1.47 0.43 24.44
CA PRO A 46 0.80 -0.47 25.39
C PRO A 46 1.68 -1.00 26.52
N ALA A 47 1.08 -1.23 27.69
CA ALA A 47 1.79 -1.67 28.88
C ALA A 47 2.24 -3.12 28.76
N THR A 48 3.33 -3.46 29.46
CA THR A 48 3.78 -4.85 29.63
C THR A 48 2.74 -5.63 30.45
N GLY A 49 2.41 -6.84 30.03
CA GLY A 49 1.45 -7.68 30.75
C GLY A 49 0.99 -8.91 29.98
N LYS A 50 0.14 -9.70 30.64
CA LYS A 50 -0.48 -10.91 30.05
C LYS A 50 -1.71 -10.59 29.20
N THR A 51 -2.37 -9.46 29.44
CA THR A 51 -3.52 -9.03 28.66
C THR A 51 -3.04 -8.48 27.31
N PRO A 52 -3.51 -9.03 26.18
CA PRO A 52 -3.10 -8.53 24.87
C PRO A 52 -3.47 -7.07 24.66
N ALA A 53 -2.58 -6.32 24.04
CA ALA A 53 -2.80 -4.92 23.68
C ALA A 53 -3.80 -4.78 22.54
N LYS A 54 -4.70 -3.80 22.66
CA LYS A 54 -5.72 -3.51 21.64
C LYS A 54 -5.11 -3.15 20.29
N LEU A 55 -5.68 -3.72 19.23
CA LEU A 55 -5.33 -3.37 17.85
C LEU A 55 -5.65 -1.91 17.53
N GLY A 56 -4.94 -1.38 16.53
CA GLY A 56 -5.08 0.01 16.09
C GLY A 56 -4.40 1.04 16.99
N SER A 57 -3.74 0.60 18.06
CA SER A 57 -2.95 1.47 18.95
C SER A 57 -1.60 1.79 18.32
N GLN A 58 -1.08 3.00 18.55
CA GLN A 58 0.34 3.31 18.34
C GLN A 58 1.14 2.99 19.61
N ILE A 59 2.44 2.77 19.45
CA ILE A 59 3.38 2.62 20.56
C ILE A 59 3.81 4.02 20.99
N SER A 60 3.76 4.30 22.28
CA SER A 60 4.26 5.55 22.86
C SER A 60 5.08 5.28 24.10
N VAL A 61 6.12 6.09 24.29
CA VAL A 61 6.99 6.04 25.46
C VAL A 61 7.02 7.44 26.07
N ARG A 62 6.84 7.55 27.39
CA ARG A 62 6.93 8.83 28.12
C ARG A 62 7.97 8.75 29.23
N ALA A 63 8.69 9.83 29.44
CA ALA A 63 9.61 10.03 30.55
C ALA A 63 9.05 11.07 31.53
N ASP A 64 8.97 10.71 32.81
CA ASP A 64 8.62 11.61 33.91
C ASP A 64 9.86 11.83 34.81
N GLY A 65 10.19 13.09 35.09
CA GLY A 65 11.39 13.46 35.89
C GLY A 65 12.71 13.32 35.11
N GLY A 66 12.69 13.61 33.81
CA GLY A 66 13.84 13.54 32.92
C GLY A 66 13.45 13.47 31.45
N LYS A 67 14.35 12.95 30.62
CA LYS A 67 14.14 12.79 29.17
C LYS A 67 14.61 11.44 28.65
N LEU A 68 13.94 10.97 27.62
CA LEU A 68 14.39 9.86 26.79
C LEU A 68 15.58 10.31 25.94
N THR A 69 16.61 9.46 25.87
CA THR A 69 17.79 9.67 25.03
C THR A 69 17.83 8.69 23.86
N SER A 70 17.14 7.56 23.98
CA SER A 70 16.98 6.58 22.90
C SER A 70 15.73 5.73 23.14
N VAL A 71 15.01 5.43 22.05
CA VAL A 71 13.92 4.46 22.03
C VAL A 71 14.11 3.58 20.80
N GLU A 72 14.18 2.27 21.02
CA GLU A 72 14.25 1.26 19.98
C GLU A 72 13.08 0.31 20.12
N VAL A 73 12.37 0.07 19.03
CA VAL A 73 11.21 -0.83 19.02
C VAL A 73 11.34 -1.84 17.90
N GLU A 74 11.13 -3.10 18.24
CA GLU A 74 11.30 -4.25 17.34
C GLU A 74 10.13 -5.23 17.55
N ASN A 75 9.61 -5.80 16.47
CA ASN A 75 8.66 -6.90 16.53
C ASN A 75 9.36 -8.26 16.64
N ASP A 76 8.60 -9.30 16.99
CA ASP A 76 9.08 -10.68 17.11
C ASP A 76 9.63 -11.33 15.83
N LYS A 77 9.51 -10.65 14.69
CA LYS A 77 10.09 -11.05 13.39
C LYS A 77 11.34 -10.24 13.03
N GLY A 78 11.87 -9.42 13.95
CA GLY A 78 13.05 -8.59 13.74
C GLY A 78 12.80 -7.28 12.99
N GLY A 79 11.54 -6.95 12.68
CA GLY A 79 11.18 -5.70 12.02
C GLY A 79 11.24 -4.53 13.00
N LYS A 80 12.02 -3.50 12.64
CA LYS A 80 12.10 -2.25 13.41
C LYS A 80 10.84 -1.41 13.20
N VAL A 81 10.35 -0.78 14.27
CA VAL A 81 9.24 0.17 14.21
C VAL A 81 9.81 1.58 14.25
N ALA A 82 9.64 2.31 13.15
CA ALA A 82 10.00 3.71 13.09
C ALA A 82 9.10 4.56 14.00
N GLY A 83 9.64 5.67 14.47
CA GLY A 83 8.92 6.62 15.30
C GLY A 83 9.79 7.81 15.67
N GLU A 84 9.13 8.82 16.22
CA GLU A 84 9.71 10.14 16.43
C GLU A 84 9.82 10.47 17.92
N LEU A 85 10.99 10.97 18.32
CA LEU A 85 11.23 11.49 19.66
C LEU A 85 10.92 12.99 19.67
N SER A 86 10.17 13.46 20.68
CA SER A 86 9.88 14.88 20.85
C SER A 86 11.18 15.67 21.07
N GLY A 87 11.22 16.93 20.61
CA GLY A 87 12.44 17.74 20.70
C GLY A 87 12.97 17.95 22.13
N ASN A 88 12.09 17.89 23.14
CA ASN A 88 12.46 17.94 24.55
C ASN A 88 12.79 16.56 25.17
N GLY A 89 12.65 15.47 24.39
CA GLY A 89 12.87 14.09 24.82
C GLY A 89 11.83 13.55 25.81
N ALA A 90 10.75 14.27 26.09
CA ALA A 90 9.74 13.83 27.06
C ALA A 90 8.89 12.64 26.55
N ALA A 91 8.75 12.50 25.22
CA ALA A 91 7.92 11.45 24.62
C ALA A 91 8.48 10.93 23.29
N TRP A 92 8.21 9.66 23.00
CA TRP A 92 8.41 9.05 21.69
C TRP A 92 7.10 8.43 21.20
N LYS A 93 6.85 8.45 19.89
CA LYS A 93 5.65 7.85 19.28
C LYS A 93 6.01 7.10 18.00
N SER A 94 5.47 5.90 17.81
CA SER A 94 5.64 5.15 16.57
C SER A 94 4.91 5.80 15.40
N ASP A 95 5.49 5.71 14.19
CA ASP A 95 4.88 6.21 12.96
C ASP A 95 3.65 5.37 12.58
N GLY A 96 3.75 4.05 12.76
CA GLY A 96 2.71 3.07 12.45
C GLY A 96 1.91 2.61 13.68
N LYS A 97 0.89 1.81 13.41
CA LYS A 97 0.09 1.11 14.44
C LYS A 97 0.66 -0.28 14.70
N VAL A 98 0.32 -0.86 15.84
CA VAL A 98 0.71 -2.23 16.18
C VAL A 98 0.00 -3.25 15.29
N MET A 99 0.74 -4.28 14.89
CA MET A 99 0.25 -5.38 14.05
C MET A 99 -0.52 -6.42 14.89
N PRO A 100 -1.46 -7.15 14.28
CA PRO A 100 -2.13 -8.26 14.94
C PRO A 100 -1.18 -9.39 15.35
N ASP A 101 -1.49 -10.05 16.46
CA ASP A 101 -0.80 -11.24 16.99
C ASP A 101 0.74 -11.08 16.97
N THR A 102 1.21 -9.91 17.38
CA THR A 102 2.62 -9.52 17.29
C THR A 102 3.13 -9.12 18.65
N THR A 103 4.28 -9.64 19.00
CA THR A 103 4.99 -9.27 20.22
C THR A 103 6.03 -8.19 19.91
N TYR A 104 6.00 -7.10 20.68
CA TYR A 104 6.93 -5.99 20.54
C TYR A 104 7.87 -5.92 21.74
N THR A 105 9.13 -5.64 21.46
CA THR A 105 10.16 -5.32 22.46
C THR A 105 10.53 -3.85 22.32
N VAL A 106 10.36 -3.10 23.40
CA VAL A 106 10.67 -1.67 23.49
C VAL A 106 11.87 -1.51 24.42
N ARG A 107 13.01 -1.06 23.89
CA ARG A 107 14.21 -0.76 24.65
C ARG A 107 14.34 0.75 24.77
N THR A 108 14.53 1.26 25.99
CA THR A 108 14.61 2.69 26.27
C THR A 108 15.88 3.02 27.01
N LYS A 109 16.43 4.20 26.72
CA LYS A 109 17.43 4.87 27.56
C LYS A 109 16.88 6.23 27.96
N ALA A 110 17.07 6.60 29.21
CA ALA A 110 16.61 7.86 29.77
C ALA A 110 17.67 8.49 30.66
N LYS A 111 17.54 9.79 30.90
CA LYS A 111 18.39 10.58 31.78
C LYS A 111 17.52 11.48 32.65
N SER A 112 17.68 11.38 33.96
CA SER A 112 16.96 12.23 34.91
C SER A 112 17.47 13.66 34.88
N ASP A 113 16.68 14.59 35.40
CA ASP A 113 17.07 16.00 35.54
C ASP A 113 18.31 16.16 36.45
N GLY A 114 18.50 15.22 37.40
CA GLY A 114 19.71 15.09 38.22
C GLY A 114 20.93 14.51 37.50
N GLY A 115 20.77 14.09 36.23
CA GLY A 115 21.83 13.57 35.36
C GLY A 115 22.06 12.06 35.43
N LYS A 116 21.26 11.31 36.21
CA LYS A 116 21.37 9.84 36.35
C LYS A 116 20.81 9.16 35.10
N GLU A 117 21.57 8.24 34.52
CA GLU A 117 21.16 7.49 33.34
C GLU A 117 20.50 6.17 33.74
N SER A 118 19.51 5.74 32.96
CA SER A 118 18.79 4.48 33.15
C SER A 118 18.44 3.84 31.81
N SER A 119 18.27 2.52 31.82
CA SER A 119 17.78 1.76 30.68
C SER A 119 16.69 0.79 31.12
N ALA A 120 15.67 0.61 30.29
CA ALA A 120 14.62 -0.36 30.53
C ALA A 120 14.28 -1.14 29.26
N THR A 121 13.75 -2.35 29.44
CA THR A 121 13.15 -3.14 28.36
C THR A 121 11.72 -3.47 28.76
N SER A 122 10.78 -3.25 27.86
CA SER A 122 9.37 -3.58 28.01
C SER A 122 8.93 -4.47 26.87
N LYS A 123 7.98 -5.37 27.15
CA LYS A 123 7.48 -6.33 26.16
C LYS A 123 5.98 -6.47 26.29
N PHE A 124 5.27 -6.40 25.17
CA PHE A 124 3.82 -6.64 25.13
C PHE A 124 3.45 -7.39 23.86
N THR A 125 2.32 -8.09 23.90
CA THR A 125 1.76 -8.81 22.75
C THR A 125 0.40 -8.22 22.42
N THR A 126 0.09 -8.09 21.14
CA THR A 126 -1.20 -7.55 20.67
C THR A 126 -2.28 -8.63 20.53
N GLU A 127 -3.53 -8.20 20.51
CA GLU A 127 -4.67 -9.07 20.21
C GLU A 127 -4.53 -9.75 18.83
N LYS A 128 -5.20 -10.89 18.67
CA LYS A 128 -5.35 -11.52 17.35
C LYS A 128 -6.42 -10.78 16.56
N ALA A 129 -6.20 -10.62 15.26
CA ALA A 129 -7.26 -10.13 14.39
C ALA A 129 -8.34 -11.21 14.22
N GLY A 130 -9.61 -10.82 14.26
CA GLY A 130 -10.70 -11.72 13.90
C GLY A 130 -10.61 -12.18 12.45
N LYS A 131 -10.12 -11.30 11.57
CA LYS A 131 -9.81 -11.60 10.18
C LYS A 131 -8.60 -10.84 9.69
N VAL A 132 -7.80 -11.45 8.82
CA VAL A 132 -6.73 -10.74 8.10
C VAL A 132 -7.20 -10.44 6.70
N ASN A 133 -7.18 -9.15 6.32
CA ASN A 133 -7.46 -8.72 4.95
C ASN A 133 -6.15 -8.71 4.16
N LYS A 134 -6.14 -9.42 3.03
CA LYS A 134 -5.02 -9.48 2.09
C LYS A 134 -5.42 -8.82 0.79
N LEU A 135 -4.41 -8.42 0.03
CA LEU A 135 -4.61 -7.84 -1.28
C LEU A 135 -3.90 -8.64 -2.36
N THR A 136 -4.45 -8.54 -3.57
CA THR A 136 -3.79 -8.91 -4.83
C THR A 136 -3.58 -7.64 -5.64
N ASN A 137 -2.36 -7.41 -6.11
CA ASN A 137 -2.03 -6.26 -6.94
C ASN A 137 -1.85 -6.66 -8.41
N THR A 138 -2.35 -5.79 -9.29
CA THR A 138 -2.19 -5.84 -10.74
C THR A 138 -1.74 -4.46 -11.19
N PRO A 139 -0.58 -4.31 -11.85
CA PRO A 139 0.39 -5.35 -12.21
C PRO A 139 1.06 -6.01 -11.00
N SER A 140 1.55 -7.23 -11.20
CA SER A 140 2.44 -7.91 -10.27
C SER A 140 3.83 -7.26 -10.26
N GLY A 141 4.58 -7.46 -9.17
CA GLY A 141 5.91 -6.89 -9.01
C GLY A 141 6.89 -7.30 -10.11
N GLY A 142 7.59 -6.34 -10.69
CA GLY A 142 8.58 -6.54 -11.76
C GLY A 142 8.00 -6.64 -13.16
N GLN A 143 6.67 -6.62 -13.33
CA GLN A 143 6.06 -6.69 -14.66
C GLN A 143 6.34 -5.44 -15.50
N THR A 144 6.31 -5.62 -16.83
CA THR A 144 6.24 -4.53 -17.80
C THR A 144 4.87 -4.58 -18.49
N VAL A 145 4.16 -3.45 -18.52
CA VAL A 145 2.77 -3.35 -18.98
C VAL A 145 2.57 -2.13 -19.87
N GLY A 146 1.54 -2.14 -20.72
CA GLY A 146 1.21 -1.03 -21.62
C GLY A 146 0.76 0.24 -20.90
N THR A 147 0.68 1.33 -21.67
CA THR A 147 0.47 2.70 -21.18
C THR A 147 -0.91 2.98 -20.60
N GLY A 148 -1.88 2.08 -20.77
CA GLY A 148 -3.22 2.16 -20.20
C GLY A 148 -3.38 1.45 -18.86
N MET A 149 -2.35 0.78 -18.34
CA MET A 149 -2.50 -0.06 -17.16
C MET A 149 -2.67 0.77 -15.87
N PRO A 150 -3.77 0.66 -15.11
CA PRO A 150 -3.84 1.24 -13.78
C PRO A 150 -2.97 0.47 -12.79
N VAL A 151 -2.61 1.10 -11.67
CA VAL A 151 -2.32 0.35 -10.44
C VAL A 151 -3.66 -0.16 -9.93
N SER A 152 -3.80 -1.45 -9.66
CA SER A 152 -5.04 -2.03 -9.15
C SER A 152 -4.75 -2.89 -7.93
N ILE A 153 -5.53 -2.68 -6.87
CA ILE A 153 -5.41 -3.40 -5.60
C ILE A 153 -6.78 -3.98 -5.26
N LEU A 154 -6.91 -5.30 -5.35
CA LEU A 154 -8.12 -6.04 -5.02
C LEU A 154 -8.02 -6.59 -3.60
N PHE A 155 -8.99 -6.30 -2.74
CA PHE A 155 -9.05 -6.80 -1.37
C PHE A 155 -9.80 -8.13 -1.31
N ASP A 156 -9.32 -9.06 -0.49
CA ASP A 156 -9.97 -10.38 -0.33
C ASP A 156 -11.22 -10.31 0.57
N ASN A 157 -11.36 -9.24 1.34
CA ASN A 157 -12.51 -8.95 2.20
C ASN A 157 -13.03 -7.53 1.97
N PRO A 158 -14.33 -7.29 2.21
CA PRO A 158 -14.94 -5.97 2.02
C PRO A 158 -14.24 -4.87 2.81
N ILE A 159 -14.22 -3.67 2.24
CA ILE A 159 -13.72 -2.44 2.88
C ILE A 159 -14.90 -1.47 3.02
N PRO A 160 -15.49 -1.35 4.23
CA PRO A 160 -16.53 -0.37 4.51
C PRO A 160 -16.10 1.07 4.20
N LYS A 161 -17.05 1.91 3.78
CA LYS A 161 -16.78 3.29 3.34
C LYS A 161 -16.06 4.16 4.38
N ASP A 162 -16.32 3.95 5.67
CA ASP A 162 -15.67 4.67 6.77
C ASP A 162 -14.19 4.29 6.96
N ARG A 163 -13.71 3.20 6.33
CA ARG A 163 -12.32 2.75 6.36
C ARG A 163 -11.50 3.18 5.14
N GLN A 164 -12.19 3.46 4.03
CA GLN A 164 -11.55 3.73 2.73
C GLN A 164 -10.54 4.88 2.77
N ALA A 165 -10.88 6.00 3.42
CA ALA A 165 -9.99 7.15 3.50
C ALA A 165 -8.68 6.88 4.27
N GLU A 166 -8.73 6.09 5.34
CA GLU A 166 -7.51 5.74 6.10
C GLU A 166 -6.61 4.79 5.30
N ILE A 167 -7.21 3.82 4.61
CA ILE A 167 -6.48 2.86 3.76
C ILE A 167 -5.86 3.59 2.56
N GLU A 168 -6.61 4.46 1.89
CA GLU A 168 -6.11 5.21 0.73
C GLU A 168 -4.94 6.14 1.10
N LYS A 169 -4.98 6.82 2.25
CA LYS A 169 -3.85 7.64 2.75
C LYS A 169 -2.57 6.84 2.95
N ALA A 170 -2.71 5.56 3.31
CA ALA A 170 -1.58 4.67 3.53
C ALA A 170 -0.99 4.10 2.23
N LEU A 171 -1.64 4.31 1.08
CA LEU A 171 -1.18 3.88 -0.24
C LEU A 171 -0.51 5.05 -0.99
N LYS A 172 0.80 4.94 -1.21
CA LYS A 172 1.59 5.94 -1.93
C LYS A 172 2.11 5.40 -3.25
N VAL A 173 1.73 6.05 -4.35
CA VAL A 173 2.31 5.82 -5.68
C VAL A 173 3.44 6.83 -5.93
N THR A 174 4.59 6.34 -6.38
CA THR A 174 5.74 7.14 -6.80
C THR A 174 6.10 6.76 -8.24
N THR A 175 6.31 7.77 -9.08
CA THR A 175 6.48 7.61 -10.53
C THR A 175 7.73 8.33 -11.01
N GLN A 176 8.45 7.74 -11.95
CA GLN A 176 9.60 8.34 -12.60
C GLN A 176 9.52 8.12 -14.12
N PRO A 177 9.28 9.16 -14.94
CA PRO A 177 9.06 10.56 -14.55
C PRO A 177 7.80 10.74 -13.68
N LYS A 178 7.77 11.85 -12.92
CA LYS A 178 6.63 12.16 -12.05
C LYS A 178 5.41 12.52 -12.90
N VAL A 179 4.27 11.89 -12.61
CA VAL A 179 2.96 12.21 -13.20
C VAL A 179 1.93 12.45 -12.11
N GLU A 180 0.95 13.31 -12.41
CA GLU A 180 -0.24 13.49 -11.58
C GLU A 180 -1.14 12.26 -11.71
N GLY A 181 -1.71 11.78 -10.61
CA GLY A 181 -2.69 10.71 -10.61
C GLY A 181 -3.49 10.64 -9.31
N SER A 182 -4.54 9.81 -9.32
CA SER A 182 -5.55 9.74 -8.27
C SER A 182 -5.98 8.30 -8.07
N TRP A 183 -6.21 7.96 -6.81
CA TRP A 183 -6.93 6.74 -6.44
C TRP A 183 -8.43 6.90 -6.76
N GLY A 184 -9.09 5.76 -6.96
CA GLY A 184 -10.53 5.64 -7.10
C GLY A 184 -11.02 4.29 -6.59
N TRP A 185 -12.00 4.31 -5.69
CA TRP A 185 -12.65 3.10 -5.20
C TRP A 185 -13.66 2.57 -6.21
N VAL A 186 -13.63 1.26 -6.44
CA VAL A 186 -14.49 0.55 -7.38
C VAL A 186 -14.93 -0.79 -6.79
N LYS A 187 -16.08 -1.28 -7.24
CA LYS A 187 -16.44 -2.69 -7.04
C LYS A 187 -15.93 -3.45 -8.25
N ASP A 188 -15.07 -4.42 -8.01
CA ASP A 188 -14.61 -5.34 -9.05
C ASP A 188 -15.80 -6.15 -9.59
N TYR A 189 -15.67 -6.67 -10.82
CA TYR A 189 -16.70 -7.53 -11.42
C TYR A 189 -17.04 -8.75 -10.54
N SER A 190 -16.10 -9.24 -9.74
CA SER A 190 -16.34 -10.30 -8.74
C SER A 190 -17.17 -9.88 -7.53
N GLY A 191 -17.53 -8.60 -7.41
CA GLY A 191 -18.23 -8.00 -6.25
C GLY A 191 -17.31 -7.57 -5.10
N LYS A 192 -16.00 -7.85 -5.21
CA LYS A 192 -15.00 -7.48 -4.19
C LYS A 192 -14.66 -5.99 -4.27
N ASP A 193 -14.20 -5.44 -3.14
CA ASP A 193 -13.69 -4.07 -3.11
C ASP A 193 -12.31 -4.00 -3.77
N ARG A 194 -12.15 -3.00 -4.63
CA ARG A 194 -10.91 -2.73 -5.34
C ARG A 194 -10.64 -1.23 -5.30
N ILE A 195 -9.37 -0.86 -5.24
CA ILE A 195 -8.94 0.51 -5.39
C ILE A 195 -7.92 0.58 -6.52
N ASP A 196 -8.16 1.47 -7.47
CA ASP A 196 -7.28 1.65 -8.61
C ASP A 196 -6.65 3.04 -8.56
N TRP A 197 -5.40 3.18 -9.00
CA TRP A 197 -4.75 4.45 -9.24
C TRP A 197 -4.44 4.57 -10.72
N ARG A 198 -4.74 5.72 -11.32
CA ARG A 198 -4.29 6.04 -12.66
C ARG A 198 -3.80 7.49 -12.77
N PRO A 199 -2.89 7.76 -13.72
CA PRO A 199 -2.57 9.13 -14.08
C PRO A 199 -3.75 9.81 -14.79
N LYS A 200 -3.66 11.14 -14.91
CA LYS A 200 -4.65 11.95 -15.63
C LYS A 200 -4.82 11.50 -17.09
N ASP A 201 -3.69 11.38 -17.77
CA ASP A 201 -3.54 10.90 -19.15
C ASP A 201 -2.81 9.56 -19.15
N TYR A 202 -2.76 8.83 -20.28
CA TYR A 202 -2.00 7.58 -20.36
C TYR A 202 -0.55 7.74 -19.91
N TRP A 203 0.00 6.66 -19.35
CA TRP A 203 1.37 6.66 -18.86
C TRP A 203 2.38 6.98 -19.96
N PRO A 204 3.41 7.82 -19.68
CA PRO A 204 4.58 7.90 -20.53
C PRO A 204 5.31 6.55 -20.60
N SER A 205 5.69 6.13 -21.81
CA SER A 205 6.51 4.91 -21.99
C SER A 205 7.83 5.01 -21.21
N GLY A 206 8.27 3.88 -20.64
CA GLY A 206 9.47 3.81 -19.80
C GLY A 206 9.28 4.27 -18.35
N THR A 207 8.07 4.72 -17.96
CA THR A 207 7.81 5.15 -16.58
C THR A 207 8.02 3.99 -15.60
N LYS A 208 8.81 4.23 -14.54
CA LYS A 208 8.92 3.32 -13.40
C LYS A 208 7.90 3.70 -12.35
N VAL A 209 7.13 2.73 -11.89
CA VAL A 209 6.08 2.91 -10.87
C VAL A 209 6.45 2.11 -9.64
N SER A 210 6.40 2.75 -8.46
CA SER A 210 6.56 2.11 -7.16
C SER A 210 5.34 2.43 -6.30
N VAL A 211 4.78 1.41 -5.67
CA VAL A 211 3.65 1.51 -4.75
C VAL A 211 4.11 1.06 -3.38
N LYS A 212 3.92 1.93 -2.39
CA LYS A 212 4.12 1.61 -0.98
C LYS A 212 2.79 1.66 -0.26
N GLY A 213 2.36 0.54 0.31
CA GLY A 213 1.17 0.41 1.13
C GLY A 213 1.54 0.16 2.58
N ALA A 214 1.58 1.22 3.39
CA ALA A 214 1.84 1.17 4.82
C ALA A 214 0.57 0.76 5.59
N LEU A 215 0.06 -0.43 5.27
CA LEU A 215 -1.24 -0.91 5.73
C LEU A 215 -1.17 -1.65 7.06
N SER A 216 0.00 -2.11 7.49
CA SER A 216 0.13 -2.94 8.70
C SER A 216 -0.50 -2.28 9.93
N GLY A 217 -1.34 -3.04 10.64
CA GLY A 217 -2.04 -2.55 11.82
C GLY A 217 -3.23 -1.61 11.53
N LEU A 218 -3.60 -1.39 10.26
CA LEU A 218 -4.84 -0.68 9.91
C LEU A 218 -6.06 -1.60 9.99
N ASN A 219 -7.17 -1.03 10.43
CA ASN A 219 -8.47 -1.69 10.50
C ASN A 219 -9.12 -1.69 9.11
N SER A 220 -9.46 -2.86 8.59
CA SER A 220 -10.09 -3.02 7.27
C SER A 220 -11.62 -3.10 7.33
N GLY A 221 -12.23 -3.03 8.52
CA GLY A 221 -13.67 -3.20 8.75
C GLY A 221 -14.05 -4.60 9.22
N ASP A 222 -15.20 -4.72 9.89
CA ASP A 222 -15.81 -5.99 10.34
C ASP A 222 -14.87 -6.93 11.11
N GLY A 223 -14.05 -6.37 12.02
CA GLY A 223 -13.05 -7.13 12.78
C GLY A 223 -11.81 -7.55 11.97
N GLY A 224 -11.72 -7.10 10.73
CA GLY A 224 -10.62 -7.30 9.80
C GLY A 224 -9.47 -6.31 9.99
N TRP A 225 -8.24 -6.80 9.78
CA TRP A 225 -7.02 -6.01 9.90
C TRP A 225 -6.01 -6.39 8.83
N PHE A 226 -5.16 -5.43 8.45
CA PHE A 226 -3.98 -5.72 7.64
C PHE A 226 -2.82 -6.15 8.54
N ALA A 227 -2.27 -7.33 8.26
CA ALA A 227 -1.19 -7.92 9.07
C ALA A 227 0.23 -7.57 8.58
N ARG A 228 0.34 -6.85 7.46
CA ARG A 228 1.63 -6.46 6.86
C ARG A 228 1.47 -5.28 5.93
N ASP A 229 2.60 -4.65 5.63
CA ASP A 229 2.73 -3.69 4.53
C ASP A 229 2.87 -4.42 3.18
N TYR A 230 2.53 -3.71 2.11
CA TYR A 230 2.60 -4.21 0.75
C TYR A 230 3.39 -3.23 -0.11
N ASN A 231 4.49 -3.70 -0.70
CA ASN A 231 5.32 -2.89 -1.57
C ASN A 231 5.53 -3.64 -2.89
N PHE A 232 5.32 -2.95 -4.00
CA PHE A 232 5.57 -3.50 -5.34
C PHE A 232 5.95 -2.38 -6.32
N GLY A 233 6.44 -2.77 -7.48
CA GLY A 233 6.73 -1.83 -8.56
C GLY A 233 6.71 -2.53 -9.90
N PHE A 234 6.53 -1.76 -10.96
CA PHE A 234 6.43 -2.22 -12.34
C PHE A 234 6.92 -1.13 -13.30
N THR A 235 7.06 -1.49 -14.57
CA THR A 235 7.51 -0.57 -15.62
C THR A 235 6.44 -0.42 -16.69
N ILE A 236 6.30 0.78 -17.22
CA ILE A 236 5.46 1.05 -18.39
C ILE A 236 6.28 0.77 -19.65
N GLY A 237 5.80 -0.15 -20.48
CA GLY A 237 6.39 -0.55 -21.75
C GLY A 237 6.02 0.38 -22.90
N ALA A 238 5.96 -0.18 -24.11
CA ALA A 238 5.67 0.56 -25.33
C ALA A 238 4.25 1.14 -25.35
N ASP A 239 4.07 2.27 -26.04
CA ASP A 239 2.76 2.84 -26.33
C ASP A 239 2.10 2.11 -27.50
N HIS A 240 1.54 0.94 -27.21
CA HIS A 240 0.77 0.14 -28.15
C HIS A 240 -0.72 0.26 -27.87
N LYS A 241 -1.46 0.75 -28.86
CA LYS A 241 -2.91 0.96 -28.80
C LYS A 241 -3.60 0.42 -30.05
N ALA A 242 -4.89 0.16 -29.95
CA ALA A 242 -5.72 -0.11 -31.12
C ALA A 242 -7.00 0.72 -31.08
N VAL A 243 -7.54 0.99 -32.27
CA VAL A 243 -8.86 1.60 -32.44
C VAL A 243 -9.69 0.68 -33.31
N ILE A 244 -10.83 0.26 -32.80
CA ILE A 244 -11.89 -0.40 -33.55
C ILE A 244 -12.84 0.66 -34.06
N ASP A 245 -13.00 0.72 -35.38
CA ASP A 245 -14.03 1.49 -36.05
C ASP A 245 -15.11 0.52 -36.52
N VAL A 246 -16.24 0.52 -35.81
CA VAL A 246 -17.34 -0.44 -36.03
C VAL A 246 -17.98 -0.28 -37.42
N PRO A 247 -18.27 0.94 -37.92
CA PRO A 247 -18.83 1.12 -39.26
C PRO A 247 -17.91 0.65 -40.40
N SER A 248 -16.59 0.80 -40.27
CA SER A 248 -15.63 0.36 -41.29
C SER A 248 -15.18 -1.08 -41.14
N HIS A 249 -15.58 -1.78 -40.06
CA HIS A 249 -15.17 -3.14 -39.75
C HIS A 249 -13.64 -3.31 -39.57
N THR A 250 -12.96 -2.26 -39.10
CA THR A 250 -11.50 -2.25 -38.99
C THR A 250 -11.00 -2.11 -37.56
N LEU A 251 -9.88 -2.76 -37.28
CA LEU A 251 -9.03 -2.50 -36.12
C LEU A 251 -7.70 -1.92 -36.62
N THR A 252 -7.38 -0.70 -36.22
CA THR A 252 -6.13 -0.03 -36.58
C THR A 252 -5.20 0.03 -35.38
N MET A 253 -3.95 -0.40 -35.55
CA MET A 253 -2.93 -0.44 -34.51
C MET A 253 -2.05 0.81 -34.57
N TYR A 254 -1.70 1.32 -33.40
CA TYR A 254 -0.89 2.51 -33.22
C TYR A 254 0.29 2.26 -32.29
N GLU A 255 1.48 2.62 -32.75
CA GLU A 255 2.70 2.64 -31.93
C GLU A 255 3.17 4.09 -31.78
N ASN A 256 3.26 4.58 -30.54
CA ASN A 256 3.64 5.97 -30.23
C ASN A 256 2.82 6.99 -31.05
N GLY A 257 1.51 6.74 -31.18
CA GLY A 257 0.58 7.57 -31.94
C GLY A 257 0.64 7.44 -33.47
N LYS A 258 1.55 6.63 -34.03
CA LYS A 258 1.65 6.40 -35.48
C LYS A 258 0.90 5.13 -35.87
N ASN A 259 0.12 5.20 -36.95
CA ASN A 259 -0.53 4.03 -37.53
C ASN A 259 0.54 3.06 -38.05
N VAL A 260 0.48 1.81 -37.58
CA VAL A 260 1.40 0.72 -37.99
C VAL A 260 0.70 -0.43 -38.71
N GLY A 261 -0.57 -0.25 -39.07
CA GLY A 261 -1.36 -1.18 -39.87
C GLY A 261 -2.79 -1.34 -39.38
N SER A 262 -3.63 -1.85 -40.27
CA SER A 262 -5.05 -2.13 -39.99
C SER A 262 -5.39 -3.58 -40.31
N ILE A 263 -6.42 -4.08 -39.63
CA ILE A 263 -6.96 -5.44 -39.72
C ILE A 263 -8.45 -5.33 -40.02
N ASN A 264 -8.94 -6.12 -40.98
CA ASN A 264 -10.37 -6.29 -41.20
C ASN A 264 -10.92 -7.33 -40.22
N GLY A 265 -12.08 -7.04 -39.65
CA GLY A 265 -12.72 -7.91 -38.67
C GLY A 265 -14.24 -7.76 -38.65
N SER A 266 -14.86 -8.23 -37.58
CA SER A 266 -16.30 -8.11 -37.35
C SER A 266 -16.53 -7.78 -35.88
N ALA A 267 -17.16 -6.63 -35.63
CA ALA A 267 -17.64 -6.26 -34.31
C ALA A 267 -18.99 -6.97 -34.00
N GLY A 268 -19.59 -6.56 -32.88
CA GLY A 268 -20.90 -7.00 -32.43
C GLY A 268 -22.04 -6.60 -33.36
N SER A 269 -23.04 -7.47 -33.48
CA SER A 269 -24.26 -7.22 -34.25
C SER A 269 -25.05 -6.02 -33.69
N PRO A 270 -26.05 -5.49 -34.41
CA PRO A 270 -26.96 -4.50 -33.85
C PRO A 270 -27.71 -4.98 -32.60
N GLN A 271 -27.96 -6.30 -32.48
CA GLN A 271 -28.60 -6.92 -31.32
C GLN A 271 -27.63 -7.05 -30.14
N ASP A 272 -26.36 -7.35 -30.42
CA ASP A 272 -25.29 -7.54 -29.43
C ASP A 272 -24.09 -6.60 -29.70
N PRO A 273 -24.29 -5.27 -29.59
CA PRO A 273 -23.30 -4.31 -30.04
C PRO A 273 -22.06 -4.29 -29.14
N THR A 274 -20.88 -4.26 -29.76
CA THR A 274 -19.60 -4.12 -29.04
C THR A 274 -19.61 -2.88 -28.17
N ARG A 275 -19.20 -3.03 -26.91
CA ARG A 275 -19.19 -1.93 -25.93
C ARG A 275 -18.25 -0.81 -26.38
N GLY A 276 -18.75 0.42 -26.36
CA GLY A 276 -17.97 1.60 -26.74
C GLY A 276 -16.91 2.01 -25.71
N GLY A 277 -16.13 3.03 -26.08
CA GLY A 277 -15.16 3.67 -25.19
C GLY A 277 -13.79 3.00 -25.21
N VAL A 278 -12.97 3.34 -24.21
CA VAL A 278 -11.59 2.87 -24.08
C VAL A 278 -11.54 1.71 -23.10
N HIS A 279 -11.07 0.56 -23.59
CA HIS A 279 -10.88 -0.64 -22.81
C HIS A 279 -9.41 -0.95 -22.59
N THR A 280 -9.07 -1.52 -21.44
CA THR A 280 -7.69 -1.89 -21.10
C THR A 280 -7.49 -3.39 -21.27
N VAL A 281 -6.46 -3.81 -22.01
CA VAL A 281 -6.12 -5.23 -22.15
C VAL A 281 -5.73 -5.80 -20.78
N ARG A 282 -6.56 -6.67 -20.21
CA ARG A 282 -6.39 -7.22 -18.85
C ARG A 282 -5.63 -8.54 -18.83
N SER A 283 -5.86 -9.40 -19.81
CA SER A 283 -5.23 -10.72 -19.91
C SER A 283 -5.34 -11.27 -21.34
N LYS A 284 -4.60 -12.35 -21.59
CA LYS A 284 -4.40 -12.89 -22.94
C LYS A 284 -4.24 -14.41 -22.89
N ASN A 285 -4.98 -15.12 -23.73
CA ASN A 285 -4.93 -16.57 -23.85
C ASN A 285 -4.60 -16.97 -25.29
N ALA A 286 -3.65 -17.89 -25.48
CA ALA A 286 -3.26 -18.35 -26.82
C ALA A 286 -4.37 -19.17 -27.50
N ALA A 287 -5.15 -19.89 -26.69
CA ALA A 287 -6.35 -20.61 -27.09
C ALA A 287 -7.37 -20.58 -25.94
N GLU A 288 -8.64 -20.47 -26.28
CA GLU A 288 -9.75 -20.46 -25.32
C GLU A 288 -11.04 -20.94 -26.00
N THR A 289 -11.77 -21.80 -25.30
CA THR A 289 -13.14 -22.14 -25.66
C THR A 289 -14.05 -21.13 -24.98
N MET A 290 -14.65 -20.25 -25.77
CA MET A 290 -15.58 -19.25 -25.29
C MET A 290 -16.96 -19.90 -25.19
N ASP A 291 -17.44 -20.07 -23.96
CA ASP A 291 -18.75 -20.66 -23.64
C ASP A 291 -19.71 -19.57 -23.15
N SER A 292 -20.84 -19.40 -23.84
CA SER A 292 -21.88 -18.41 -23.49
C SER A 292 -22.41 -18.57 -22.06
N ALA A 293 -22.35 -19.77 -21.49
CA ALA A 293 -22.85 -20.03 -20.14
C ALA A 293 -22.02 -19.29 -19.09
N THR A 294 -20.73 -19.08 -19.35
CA THR A 294 -19.79 -18.40 -18.44
C THR A 294 -20.10 -16.92 -18.25
N ILE A 295 -20.86 -16.32 -19.17
CA ILE A 295 -21.28 -14.92 -19.14
C ILE A 295 -22.80 -14.76 -18.97
N GLY A 296 -23.52 -15.83 -18.60
CA GLY A 296 -24.95 -15.78 -18.29
C GLY A 296 -25.89 -15.87 -19.49
N HIS A 297 -25.39 -16.25 -20.67
CA HIS A 297 -26.17 -16.43 -21.90
C HIS A 297 -26.61 -17.90 -22.14
N GLY A 298 -26.57 -18.76 -21.11
CA GLY A 298 -26.94 -20.17 -21.26
C GLY A 298 -26.06 -20.91 -22.28
N SER A 299 -26.59 -21.91 -22.99
CA SER A 299 -25.84 -22.72 -23.96
C SER A 299 -26.04 -22.28 -25.42
N GLU A 300 -26.08 -20.98 -25.67
CA GLU A 300 -26.28 -20.39 -27.00
C GLU A 300 -25.11 -20.66 -27.96
N TRP A 301 -23.87 -20.64 -27.46
CA TRP A 301 -22.69 -20.92 -28.29
C TRP A 301 -21.48 -21.41 -27.48
N MET A 302 -20.64 -22.20 -28.16
CA MET A 302 -19.35 -22.66 -27.66
C MET A 302 -18.34 -22.57 -28.81
N LEU A 303 -17.38 -21.66 -28.69
CA LEU A 303 -16.51 -21.26 -29.80
C LEU A 303 -15.04 -21.43 -29.43
N ASP A 304 -14.36 -22.33 -30.13
CA ASP A 304 -12.91 -22.51 -30.00
C ASP A 304 -12.15 -21.42 -30.76
N SER A 305 -11.44 -20.59 -30.01
CA SER A 305 -10.72 -19.46 -30.56
C SER A 305 -9.25 -19.45 -30.17
N LYS A 306 -8.43 -18.84 -31.01
CA LYS A 306 -7.02 -18.59 -30.78
C LYS A 306 -6.76 -17.09 -30.63
N TRP A 307 -5.66 -16.78 -29.95
CA TRP A 307 -5.13 -15.42 -29.81
C TRP A 307 -6.16 -14.48 -29.16
N VAL A 308 -6.72 -14.93 -28.04
CA VAL A 308 -7.78 -14.23 -27.32
C VAL A 308 -7.18 -13.15 -26.43
N THR A 309 -7.58 -11.91 -26.65
CA THR A 309 -7.18 -10.73 -25.87
C THR A 309 -8.40 -10.22 -25.11
N HIS A 310 -8.33 -10.26 -23.78
CA HIS A 310 -9.45 -9.87 -22.93
C HIS A 310 -9.44 -8.36 -22.67
N LEU A 311 -10.58 -7.72 -22.95
CA LEU A 311 -10.80 -6.30 -22.63
C LEU A 311 -11.62 -6.20 -21.35
N THR A 312 -12.86 -6.69 -21.37
CA THR A 312 -13.76 -6.63 -20.20
C THR A 312 -13.79 -7.93 -19.41
N ALA A 313 -14.31 -7.88 -18.18
CA ALA A 313 -14.60 -9.08 -17.40
C ALA A 313 -15.85 -9.82 -17.90
N SER A 314 -16.81 -9.09 -18.47
CA SER A 314 -18.08 -9.60 -18.97
C SER A 314 -18.04 -10.15 -20.41
N GLY A 315 -16.86 -10.46 -20.97
CA GLY A 315 -16.79 -11.20 -22.23
C GLY A 315 -16.56 -10.41 -23.53
N THR A 316 -16.10 -9.15 -23.49
CA THR A 316 -15.72 -8.42 -24.72
C THR A 316 -14.25 -8.67 -25.05
N PHE A 317 -13.97 -9.44 -26.10
CA PHE A 317 -12.63 -9.89 -26.46
C PHE A 317 -12.24 -9.55 -27.91
N LEU A 318 -10.94 -9.53 -28.20
CA LEU A 318 -10.39 -9.63 -29.56
C LEU A 318 -9.93 -11.07 -29.78
N HIS A 319 -10.31 -11.71 -30.88
CA HIS A 319 -9.96 -13.11 -31.08
C HIS A 319 -10.05 -13.57 -32.54
N SER A 320 -9.54 -14.78 -32.83
CA SER A 320 -9.73 -15.39 -34.15
C SER A 320 -11.17 -15.88 -34.34
N ALA A 321 -11.76 -15.68 -35.51
CA ALA A 321 -13.09 -16.16 -35.85
C ALA A 321 -13.06 -16.91 -37.20
N PRO A 322 -12.39 -18.07 -37.30
CA PRO A 322 -12.23 -18.81 -38.57
C PRO A 322 -13.57 -19.27 -39.19
N TRP A 323 -14.62 -19.35 -38.38
CA TRP A 323 -15.99 -19.63 -38.80
C TRP A 323 -16.63 -18.46 -39.56
N ASN A 324 -16.22 -17.22 -39.30
CA ASN A 324 -16.84 -16.03 -39.89
C ASN A 324 -16.30 -15.78 -41.31
N LYS A 325 -17.17 -15.89 -42.31
CA LYS A 325 -16.84 -15.64 -43.73
C LYS A 325 -17.09 -14.19 -44.18
N GLN A 326 -17.57 -13.32 -43.29
CA GLN A 326 -17.96 -11.93 -43.58
C GLN A 326 -17.07 -10.90 -42.87
N LEU A 327 -15.86 -11.29 -42.48
CA LEU A 327 -14.88 -10.38 -41.88
C LEU A 327 -14.59 -9.20 -42.83
N GLY A 328 -14.66 -7.98 -42.31
CA GLY A 328 -14.51 -6.74 -43.07
C GLY A 328 -15.76 -6.29 -43.82
N GLN A 329 -16.90 -7.00 -43.67
CA GLN A 329 -18.13 -6.72 -44.43
C GLN A 329 -19.37 -6.56 -43.55
N VAL A 330 -19.47 -7.36 -42.48
CA VAL A 330 -20.65 -7.38 -41.60
C VAL A 330 -20.20 -7.51 -40.15
N ASN A 331 -20.85 -6.76 -39.25
CA ASN A 331 -20.72 -6.97 -37.80
C ASN A 331 -21.80 -7.97 -37.35
N ASN A 332 -21.38 -9.16 -36.94
CA ASN A 332 -22.29 -10.26 -36.60
C ASN A 332 -21.86 -11.08 -35.38
N SER A 333 -20.99 -10.54 -34.51
CA SER A 333 -20.58 -11.21 -33.28
C SER A 333 -21.51 -10.87 -32.09
N HIS A 334 -21.32 -11.55 -30.96
CA HIS A 334 -21.98 -11.25 -29.68
C HIS A 334 -21.21 -10.20 -28.85
N GLY A 335 -20.71 -9.16 -29.52
CA GLY A 335 -19.99 -8.04 -28.89
C GLY A 335 -18.46 -8.14 -28.92
N CYS A 336 -17.88 -9.27 -29.33
CA CYS A 336 -16.44 -9.40 -29.56
C CYS A 336 -16.00 -8.72 -30.87
N PHE A 337 -14.68 -8.56 -31.06
CA PHE A 337 -14.11 -8.24 -32.37
C PHE A 337 -13.38 -9.46 -32.92
N GLY A 338 -14.03 -10.14 -33.87
CA GLY A 338 -13.50 -11.33 -34.53
C GLY A 338 -12.61 -10.95 -35.72
N MET A 339 -11.52 -11.68 -35.92
CA MET A 339 -10.54 -11.47 -37.00
C MET A 339 -10.16 -12.79 -37.68
N SER A 340 -9.44 -12.72 -38.80
CA SER A 340 -8.77 -13.90 -39.35
C SER A 340 -7.78 -14.45 -38.31
N THR A 341 -7.47 -15.75 -38.33
CA THR A 341 -6.54 -16.32 -37.33
C THR A 341 -5.15 -15.68 -37.37
N SER A 342 -4.66 -15.32 -38.56
CA SER A 342 -3.38 -14.63 -38.72
C SER A 342 -3.42 -13.19 -38.22
N ASP A 343 -4.51 -12.47 -38.47
CA ASP A 343 -4.63 -11.08 -37.99
C ASP A 343 -4.89 -11.02 -36.48
N ALA A 344 -5.67 -11.96 -35.94
CA ALA A 344 -5.82 -12.12 -34.50
C ALA A 344 -4.46 -12.37 -33.83
N LYS A 345 -3.59 -13.17 -34.44
CA LYS A 345 -2.21 -13.34 -33.95
C LYS A 345 -1.43 -12.03 -34.01
N ARG A 346 -1.53 -11.26 -35.10
CA ARG A 346 -0.84 -9.97 -35.24
C ARG A 346 -1.29 -8.99 -34.15
N ALA A 347 -2.59 -8.85 -33.94
CA ALA A 347 -3.15 -7.99 -32.89
C ALA A 347 -2.76 -8.49 -31.49
N TYR A 348 -2.80 -9.80 -31.26
CA TYR A 348 -2.37 -10.41 -30.00
C TYR A 348 -0.89 -10.14 -29.74
N ASP A 349 0.00 -10.36 -30.68
CA ASP A 349 1.44 -10.14 -30.46
C ASP A 349 1.75 -8.65 -30.23
N PHE A 350 1.04 -7.75 -30.91
CA PHE A 350 1.21 -6.31 -30.79
C PHE A 350 0.67 -5.74 -29.47
N LEU A 351 -0.54 -6.12 -29.06
CA LEU A 351 -1.17 -5.57 -27.86
C LEU A 351 -0.63 -6.28 -26.61
N THR A 352 -0.01 -5.50 -25.73
CA THR A 352 0.49 -6.00 -24.44
C THR A 352 -0.59 -5.90 -23.36
N ILE A 353 -0.43 -6.62 -22.24
CA ILE A 353 -1.27 -6.37 -21.06
C ILE A 353 -1.07 -4.92 -20.63
N GLY A 354 -2.16 -4.15 -20.52
CA GLY A 354 -2.13 -2.71 -20.28
C GLY A 354 -2.22 -1.84 -21.53
N SER A 355 -2.16 -2.40 -22.74
CA SER A 355 -2.51 -1.66 -23.97
C SER A 355 -3.98 -1.24 -23.95
N THR A 356 -4.32 -0.16 -24.66
CA THR A 356 -5.71 0.31 -24.76
C THR A 356 -6.32 -0.01 -26.11
N VAL A 357 -7.60 -0.38 -26.11
CA VAL A 357 -8.41 -0.58 -27.31
C VAL A 357 -9.62 0.35 -27.24
N GLU A 358 -9.68 1.33 -28.14
CA GLU A 358 -10.80 2.26 -28.23
C GLU A 358 -11.82 1.76 -29.25
N VAL A 359 -13.09 1.68 -28.88
CA VAL A 359 -14.20 1.28 -29.78
C VAL A 359 -15.04 2.50 -30.14
N LYS A 360 -15.12 2.79 -31.45
CA LYS A 360 -15.86 3.93 -32.03
C LYS A 360 -16.97 3.47 -32.96
N GLY A 361 -17.99 4.33 -33.09
CA GLY A 361 -19.10 4.13 -34.04
C GLY A 361 -20.03 2.95 -33.71
N THR A 362 -19.95 2.42 -32.49
CA THR A 362 -20.90 1.41 -32.00
C THR A 362 -22.21 2.05 -31.56
N THR A 363 -23.31 1.30 -31.67
CA THR A 363 -24.61 1.68 -31.10
C THR A 363 -24.66 1.51 -29.58
N ASN A 364 -23.71 0.78 -28.98
CA ASN A 364 -23.58 0.65 -27.53
C ASN A 364 -22.77 1.82 -26.94
N THR A 365 -23.43 2.96 -26.75
CA THR A 365 -22.79 4.19 -26.23
C THR A 365 -22.73 4.25 -24.71
N ASN A 366 -23.28 3.25 -24.00
CA ASN A 366 -23.23 3.20 -22.55
C ASN A 366 -21.78 2.96 -22.09
N LYS A 367 -21.35 3.72 -21.09
CA LYS A 367 -20.04 3.52 -20.47
C LYS A 367 -19.96 2.11 -19.89
N THR A 368 -18.88 1.42 -20.21
CA THR A 368 -18.57 0.16 -19.52
C THR A 368 -18.28 0.48 -18.06
N ASP A 369 -18.86 -0.28 -17.13
CA ASP A 369 -18.59 -0.10 -15.71
C ASP A 369 -17.10 -0.27 -15.43
N VAL A 370 -16.51 0.62 -14.63
CA VAL A 370 -15.06 0.64 -14.35
C VAL A 370 -14.58 -0.66 -13.69
N GLY A 371 -15.46 -1.36 -12.97
CA GLY A 371 -15.23 -2.63 -12.32
C GLY A 371 -15.28 -3.83 -13.26
N ASN A 372 -15.85 -3.68 -14.46
CA ASN A 372 -15.97 -4.72 -15.48
C ASN A 372 -14.64 -4.99 -16.21
N GLY A 373 -13.59 -5.29 -15.45
CA GLY A 373 -12.21 -5.31 -15.92
C GLY A 373 -11.43 -4.13 -15.35
N LEU A 374 -10.49 -3.59 -16.13
CA LEU A 374 -9.62 -2.47 -15.74
C LEU A 374 -10.04 -1.21 -16.51
N GLU A 375 -11.34 -0.92 -16.47
CA GLU A 375 -12.05 0.03 -17.35
C GLU A 375 -11.98 1.48 -16.85
N VAL A 376 -10.84 1.86 -16.26
CA VAL A 376 -10.63 3.16 -15.60
C VAL A 376 -10.67 4.36 -16.55
N TRP A 377 -10.53 4.11 -17.86
CA TRP A 377 -10.53 5.12 -18.93
C TRP A 377 -11.92 5.35 -19.55
N GLN A 378 -12.95 4.64 -19.09
CA GLN A 378 -14.35 4.94 -19.42
C GLN A 378 -14.83 6.24 -18.77
N GLU A 379 -14.12 6.72 -17.75
CA GLU A 379 -14.42 7.93 -17.02
C GLU A 379 -13.45 9.07 -17.34
N SER A 380 -13.98 10.29 -17.39
CA SER A 380 -13.14 11.48 -17.47
C SER A 380 -12.30 11.63 -16.20
N TRP A 381 -11.24 12.41 -16.27
CA TRP A 381 -10.40 12.69 -15.11
C TRP A 381 -11.21 13.24 -13.91
N GLN A 382 -12.12 14.17 -14.18
CA GLN A 382 -12.97 14.78 -13.15
C GLN A 382 -13.89 13.74 -12.50
N GLN A 383 -14.48 12.82 -13.29
CA GLN A 383 -15.30 11.72 -12.77
C GLN A 383 -14.46 10.78 -11.90
N TRP A 384 -13.26 10.43 -12.37
CA TRP A 384 -12.36 9.54 -11.64
C TRP A 384 -11.97 10.10 -10.28
N GLN A 385 -11.65 11.40 -10.20
CA GLN A 385 -11.31 12.04 -8.93
C GLN A 385 -12.45 11.99 -7.90
N GLN A 386 -13.72 11.92 -8.32
CA GLN A 386 -14.85 11.76 -7.39
C GLN A 386 -14.91 10.38 -6.73
N ARG A 387 -14.15 9.40 -7.21
CA ARG A 387 -14.04 8.06 -6.61
C ARG A 387 -13.04 7.98 -5.46
N SER A 388 -12.21 9.01 -5.29
CA SER A 388 -11.29 9.13 -4.17
C SER A 388 -12.05 9.20 -2.84
N ALA A 389 -11.58 8.46 -1.83
CA ALA A 389 -12.08 8.64 -0.46
C ALA A 389 -11.43 9.84 0.24
N LEU A 390 -10.39 10.43 -0.37
CA LEU A 390 -9.72 11.65 0.06
C LEU A 390 -10.35 12.82 -0.71
N LYS A 391 -11.25 13.53 -0.04
CA LYS A 391 -11.83 14.78 -0.56
C LYS A 391 -10.98 15.97 -0.18
#